data_AF-A0A8J6K057-F1
#
_entry.id   AF-A0A8J6K057-F1
#
_cell.length_a   1.000
_cell.length_b   1.000
_cell.length_c   1.000
_cell.angle_alpha   90.00
_cell.angle_beta   90.00
_cell.angle_gamma   90.00
#
_symmetry.space_group_name_H-M   'P 1'
#
loop_
_entity.id
_entity.type
_entity.pdbx_description
1 polymer ?
#
loop_
_entity_poly.entity_id
_entity_poly.type
_entity_poly.pdbx_seq_one_letter_code
_entity_poly.pdbx_strand_id
1 'polypeptide(L)' 'MSFHWRVTRIENLPRRVITSQEAAESCVICMTEFKIGEEVTVLPCDHKYHHGCISPWLASTPRCPFEHNRNNFRK' A
#
# COMPACT_ATOMS: atom_id res chain seq x y z
N MET A 1 -17.77 -10.63 -16.24
CA MET A 1 -16.78 -9.66 -16.75
C MET A 1 -15.70 -9.53 -15.70
N SER A 2 -14.71 -10.42 -15.78
CA SER A 2 -13.74 -10.68 -14.72
C SER A 2 -12.65 -9.61 -14.77
N PHE A 3 -12.75 -8.61 -13.88
CA PHE A 3 -11.66 -7.65 -13.67
C PHE A 3 -10.53 -8.34 -12.92
N HIS A 4 -9.72 -9.08 -13.67
CA HIS A 4 -8.51 -9.71 -13.16
C HIS A 4 -7.42 -8.64 -13.07
N TRP A 5 -7.30 -8.01 -11.90
CA TRP A 5 -6.21 -7.11 -11.58
C TRP A 5 -4.90 -7.91 -11.61
N ARG A 6 -4.09 -7.75 -12.66
CA ARG A 6 -2.70 -8.22 -12.71
C ARG A 6 -1.80 -7.02 -12.43
N VAL A 7 -1.31 -6.89 -11.20
CA VAL A 7 -0.15 -6.04 -10.93
C VAL A 7 1.02 -6.71 -11.66
N THR A 8 1.49 -6.14 -12.77
CA THR A 8 2.54 -6.77 -13.59
C THR A 8 3.94 -6.42 -13.14
N ARG A 9 4.14 -5.36 -12.34
CA ARG A 9 5.46 -5.00 -11.82
C ARG A 9 5.37 -3.95 -10.71
N ILE A 10 5.95 -4.26 -9.55
CA ILE A 10 6.08 -3.36 -8.39
C ILE A 10 6.86 -2.10 -8.77
N GLU A 11 7.78 -2.22 -9.73
CA GLU A 11 8.65 -1.15 -10.21
C GLU A 11 7.93 0.02 -10.91
N ASN A 12 6.67 -0.13 -11.31
CA ASN A 12 5.86 0.96 -11.88
C ASN A 12 4.90 1.61 -10.88
N LEU A 13 4.91 1.17 -9.62
CA LEU A 13 4.08 1.81 -8.61
C LEU A 13 4.71 3.15 -8.20
N PRO A 14 3.90 4.20 -8.02
CA PRO A 14 4.39 5.49 -7.58
C PRO A 14 5.05 5.34 -6.20
N ARG A 15 6.37 5.56 -6.17
CA ARG A 15 7.14 5.72 -4.94
C ARG A 15 7.04 7.16 -4.49
N ARG A 16 6.77 7.34 -3.21
CA ARG A 16 6.80 8.64 -2.54
C ARG A 16 7.46 8.50 -1.18
N VAL A 17 8.01 9.59 -0.69
CA VAL A 17 8.58 9.65 0.65
C VAL A 17 7.51 10.12 1.63
N ILE A 18 7.47 9.50 2.80
CA ILE A 18 6.56 9.91 3.88
C ILE A 18 7.00 11.28 4.39
N THR A 19 6.04 12.19 4.47
CA THR A 19 6.20 13.51 5.08
C THR A 19 5.77 13.49 6.53
N SER A 20 6.06 14.54 7.29
CA SER A 20 5.66 14.69 8.69
C SER A 20 4.15 14.56 8.92
N GLN A 21 3.33 14.81 7.90
CA GLN A 21 1.87 14.69 7.96
C GLN A 21 1.38 13.24 7.80
N GLU A 22 2.15 12.40 7.11
CA GLU A 22 1.81 10.99 6.83
C GLU A 22 2.56 10.02 7.76
N ALA A 23 3.48 10.51 8.59
CA ALA A 23 4.18 9.72 9.61
C ALA A 23 3.25 9.20 10.72
N ALA A 24 2.00 9.68 10.79
CA ALA A 24 0.97 9.15 11.68
C ALA A 24 0.26 7.91 11.13
N GLU A 25 0.46 7.58 9.85
CA GLU A 25 -0.07 6.35 9.27
C GLU A 25 0.85 5.17 9.60
N SER A 26 0.30 3.95 9.55
CA SER A 26 1.07 2.73 9.81
C SER A 26 0.91 1.73 8.68
N CYS A 27 1.99 0.99 8.41
CA CYS A 27 1.98 -0.06 7.41
C CYS A 27 1.38 -1.32 8.01
N VAL A 28 0.25 -1.80 7.48
CA VAL A 28 -0.40 -3.02 7.99
C VAL A 28 0.36 -4.32 7.68
N ILE A 29 1.38 -4.28 6.82
CA ILE A 29 2.21 -5.46 6.52
C ILE A 29 3.20 -5.72 7.66
N CYS A 30 3.88 -4.68 8.15
CA CYS A 30 4.82 -4.78 9.26
C CYS A 30 4.27 -4.24 10.59
N MET A 31 3.01 -3.78 10.61
CA MET A 31 2.34 -3.17 11.76
C MET A 31 3.15 -2.04 12.43
N THR A 32 3.92 -1.30 11.62
CA THR A 32 4.85 -0.26 12.09
C THR A 32 4.44 1.09 11.51
N GLU A 33 4.55 2.14 12.33
CA GLU A 33 4.34 3.53 11.90
C GLU A 33 5.36 3.96 10.85
N PHE A 34 4.90 4.73 9.87
CA PHE A 34 5.78 5.29 8.85
C PHE A 34 6.68 6.36 9.45
N LYS A 35 7.95 6.39 9.06
CA LYS A 35 8.87 7.46 9.45
C LYS A 35 9.06 8.47 8.33
N ILE A 36 9.29 9.71 8.72
CA ILE A 36 9.60 10.80 7.80
C ILE A 36 10.85 10.43 6.99
N GLY A 37 10.75 10.52 5.67
CA GLY A 37 11.82 10.13 4.75
C GLY A 37 11.83 8.65 4.36
N GLU A 38 10.89 7.83 4.84
CA GLU A 38 10.74 6.46 4.35
C GLU A 38 10.05 6.38 3.00
N GLU A 39 10.57 5.50 2.13
CA GLU A 39 9.98 5.22 0.83
C GLU A 39 8.76 4.31 0.96
N VAL A 40 7.59 4.86 0.62
CA VAL A 40 6.34 4.13 0.55
C VAL A 40 5.84 4.05 -0.87
N THR A 41 5.12 2.98 -1.13
CA THR A 41 4.47 2.71 -2.40
C THR A 41 2.97 2.87 -2.21
N VAL A 42 2.35 3.64 -3.10
CA VAL A 42 0.90 3.80 -3.13
C VAL A 42 0.33 2.88 -4.20
N LEU A 43 -0.59 2.02 -3.80
CA LEU A 43 -1.32 1.20 -4.76
C LEU A 43 -2.45 2.03 -5.37
N PRO A 44 -2.92 1.70 -6.58
CA PRO A 44 -4.09 2.36 -7.17
C PRO A 44 -5.41 2.10 -6.39
N CYS A 45 -5.36 1.32 -5.31
CA CYS A 45 -6.42 1.18 -4.31
C CYS A 45 -6.33 2.24 -3.17
N ASP A 46 -5.50 3.28 -3.34
CA ASP A 46 -5.21 4.38 -2.37
C ASP A 46 -4.47 3.95 -1.09
N HIS A 47 -4.09 2.67 -0.98
CA HIS A 47 -3.39 2.15 0.20
C HIS A 47 -1.87 2.33 0.09
N LYS A 48 -1.27 2.68 1.24
CA LYS A 48 0.14 3.03 1.37
C LYS A 48 0.87 1.93 2.14
N TYR A 49 2.02 1.53 1.64
CA TYR A 49 2.85 0.49 2.27
C TYR A 49 4.33 0.83 2.11
N HIS A 50 5.18 0.38 3.03
CA HIS A 50 6.63 0.50 2.82
C HIS A 50 7.02 -0.20 1.53
N HIS A 51 7.87 0.44 0.72
CA HIS A 51 8.38 -0.15 -0.52
C HIS A 51 9.04 -1.52 -0.26
N GLY A 52 9.77 -1.66 0.86
CA GLY A 52 10.36 -2.92 1.29
C GLY A 52 9.34 -3.98 1.73
N CYS A 53 8.19 -3.60 2.30
CA CYS A 53 7.18 -4.54 2.78
C CYS A 53 6.23 -5.01 1.66
N ILE A 54 5.86 -4.11 0.75
CA ILE A 54 4.96 -4.42 -0.37
C ILE A 54 5.65 -5.24 -1.46
N SER A 55 6.98 -5.12 -1.57
CA SER A 55 7.81 -5.86 -2.52
C SER A 55 7.59 -7.39 -2.46
N PRO A 56 7.82 -8.07 -1.31
CA PRO A 56 7.56 -9.50 -1.19
C PRO A 56 6.07 -9.86 -1.23
N TRP A 57 5.19 -8.94 -0.80
CA TRP A 57 3.74 -9.16 -0.81
C TRP A 57 3.21 -9.30 -2.25
N LEU A 58 3.50 -8.31 -3.10
CA LEU A 58 3.06 -8.31 -4.50
C LEU A 58 3.74 -9.41 -5.34
N ALA A 59 4.93 -9.86 -4.94
CA ALA A 59 5.57 -11.02 -5.54
C ALA A 59 4.79 -12.33 -5.31
N SER A 60 4.11 -12.45 -4.16
CA SER A 60 3.32 -13.64 -3.80
C SER A 60 1.85 -13.51 -4.16
N THR A 61 1.25 -12.34 -3.92
CA THR A 61 -0.17 -12.05 -4.18
C THR A 61 -0.31 -10.63 -4.75
N PRO A 62 -0.66 -10.47 -6.04
CA PRO A 62 -0.87 -9.15 -6.64
C PRO A 62 -2.26 -8.57 -6.31
N ARG A 63 -2.72 -8.73 -5.06
CA ARG A 63 -3.99 -8.19 -4.55
C ARG A 63 -3.73 -7.37 -3.30
N CYS A 64 -4.45 -6.25 -3.14
CA CYS A 64 -4.33 -5.42 -1.95
C CYS A 64 -4.69 -6.27 -0.70
N PRO A 65 -3.86 -6.31 0.35
CA PRO A 65 -4.14 -7.05 1.59
C PRO A 65 -5.43 -6.62 2.34
N PHE A 66 -6.10 -5.58 1.85
CA PHE A 66 -7.20 -4.86 2.51
C PHE A 66 -8.60 -5.20 1.97
N GLU A 67 -8.80 -6.35 1.30
CA GLU A 67 -10.10 -6.72 0.70
C GLU A 67 -11.28 -6.96 1.69
N HIS A 68 -11.23 -6.48 2.94
CA HIS A 68 -12.44 -6.11 3.67
C HIS A 68 -12.21 -4.96 4.67
N ASN A 69 -12.39 -3.69 4.28
CA ASN A 69 -13.08 -2.76 5.19
C ASN A 69 -13.75 -1.64 4.41
N ARG A 70 -14.78 -2.02 3.66
CA ARG A 70 -15.74 -1.06 3.12
C ARG A 70 -16.83 -0.80 4.17
N ASN A 71 -16.49 -0.34 5.38
CA ASN A 71 -17.52 0.19 6.27
C ASN A 71 -16.95 1.17 7.30
N ASN A 72 -16.73 2.43 6.89
CA ASN A 72 -17.17 3.62 7.64
C ASN A 72 -16.85 4.95 6.92
N PHE A 73 -17.14 5.04 5.62
CA PHE A 73 -17.26 6.33 4.93
C PHE A 73 -18.48 6.35 4.01
N ARG A 74 -19.67 6.20 4.59
CA ARG A 74 -20.90 6.84 4.08
C ARG A 74 -21.81 7.13 5.28
N LYS A 75 -21.89 8.42 5.63
CA LYS A 75 -22.94 9.16 6.37
C LYS A 75 -23.71 8.43 7.47
#